data_AF-A0A2V2Q5C7-F1
#
_entry.id   AF-A0A2V2Q5C7-F1
#
_cell.length_a   1.000
_cell.length_b   1.000
_cell.length_c   1.000
_cell.angle_alpha   90.00
_cell.angle_beta   90.00
_cell.angle_gamma   90.00
#
_symmetry.space_group_name_H-M   'P 1'
#
loop_
_entity.id
_entity.type
_entity.pdbx_description
1 polymer ?
#
loop_
_entity_poly.entity_id
_entity_poly.type
_entity_poly.pdbx_seq_one_letter_code
_entity_poly.pdbx_strand_id
1 'polypeptide(L)' 'MNTTVTRHPARPATGAAQRLVPLAERLLGGALPVRVRMWDGSEAGPEDA' A
#
# COMPACT_ATOMS: atom_id res chain seq x y z
N MET A 1 -5.16 26.60 16.85
CA MET A 1 -5.60 26.48 15.44
C MET A 1 -5.21 25.09 14.98
N ASN A 2 -6.15 24.14 15.10
CA ASN A 2 -5.87 22.72 14.88
C ASN A 2 -6.30 22.36 13.46
N THR A 3 -5.34 22.27 12.55
CA THR A 3 -5.60 21.82 11.18
C THR A 3 -5.78 20.31 11.18
N THR A 4 -7.03 19.88 11.27
CA THR A 4 -7.45 18.52 10.97
C THR A 4 -7.15 18.25 9.49
N VAL A 5 -6.10 17.47 9.21
CA VAL A 5 -5.83 16.99 7.85
C VAL A 5 -6.85 15.90 7.54
N THR A 6 -7.88 16.25 6.80
CA THR A 6 -8.83 15.30 6.20
C THR A 6 -8.06 14.37 5.26
N ARG A 7 -7.76 13.14 5.70
CA ARG A 7 -7.26 12.09 4.81
C ARG A 7 -8.40 11.72 3.85
N HIS A 8 -8.28 12.14 2.60
CA HIS A 8 -9.23 11.81 1.53
C HIS A 8 -9.27 10.29 1.35
N PRO A 9 -10.45 9.63 1.26
CA PRO A 9 -10.51 8.22 0.90
C PRO A 9 -10.05 8.09 -0.55
N ALA A 10 -8.79 7.71 -0.73
CA ALA A 10 -8.20 7.50 -2.04
C ALA A 10 -8.93 6.35 -2.72
N ARG A 11 -9.75 6.67 -3.74
CA ARG A 11 -10.08 5.71 -4.80
C ARG A 11 -8.77 5.09 -5.32
N PRO A 12 -8.76 3.83 -5.75
CA PRO A 12 -7.54 3.06 -6.00
C PRO A 12 -6.78 3.62 -7.22
N ALA A 13 -6.07 4.72 -7.05
CA ALA A 13 -5.00 5.12 -7.93
C ALA A 13 -3.95 4.01 -7.80
N THR A 14 -3.67 3.30 -8.89
CA THR A 14 -2.75 2.17 -8.92
C THR A 14 -1.32 2.66 -8.68
N GLY A 15 -0.98 2.86 -7.41
CA GLY A 15 0.32 3.36 -6.97
C GLY A 15 1.46 2.37 -7.17
N ALA A 16 2.69 2.84 -6.96
CA ALA A 16 3.88 1.99 -7.07
C ALA A 16 3.82 0.75 -6.16
N ALA A 17 3.18 0.85 -4.99
CA ALA A 17 2.94 -0.27 -4.10
C ALA A 17 2.06 -1.37 -4.74
N GLN A 18 0.94 -1.00 -5.38
CA GLN A 18 0.06 -1.95 -6.09
C GLN A 18 0.79 -2.69 -7.22
N ARG A 19 1.74 -2.03 -7.89
CA ARG A 19 2.56 -2.63 -8.96
C ARG A 19 3.61 -3.61 -8.41
N LEU A 20 4.05 -3.40 -7.17
CA LEU A 20 5.05 -4.24 -6.50
C LEU A 20 4.45 -5.46 -5.80
N VAL A 21 3.17 -5.43 -5.42
CA VAL A 21 2.47 -6.60 -4.85
C VAL A 21 2.70 -7.89 -5.66
N PRO A 22 2.39 -7.95 -6.97
CA PRO A 22 2.56 -9.20 -7.72
C PRO A 22 4.02 -9.63 -7.87
N LEU A 23 4.97 -8.69 -7.80
CA LEU A 23 6.40 -9.03 -7.77
C LEU A 23 6.81 -9.59 -6.42
N ALA A 24 6.32 -8.99 -5.33
CA ALA A 24 6.61 -9.41 -3.98
C ALA A 24 5.94 -10.75 -3.65
N GLU A 25 4.71 -10.99 -4.10
CA GLU A 25 4.04 -12.29 -3.99
C GLU A 25 4.82 -13.39 -4.72
N ARG A 26 5.38 -13.08 -5.90
CA ARG A 26 6.25 -14.03 -6.63
C ARG A 26 7.58 -14.29 -5.94
N LEU A 27 8.16 -13.28 -5.28
CA LEU A 27 9.41 -13.42 -4.53
C LEU A 27 9.23 -14.19 -3.22
N LEU A 28 8.13 -13.93 -2.50
CA LEU A 28 7.81 -14.64 -1.27
C LEU A 28 7.17 -16.01 -1.52
N GLY A 29 6.64 -16.25 -2.73
CA GLY A 29 5.95 -17.50 -3.08
C GLY A 29 4.54 -17.61 -2.49
N GLY A 30 3.91 -16.49 -2.13
CA GLY A 30 2.61 -16.45 -1.48
C GLY A 30 2.12 -15.03 -1.18
N ALA A 31 0.93 -14.92 -0.58
CA ALA A 31 0.35 -13.64 -0.19
C ALA A 31 1.30 -12.85 0.73
N LEU A 32 1.36 -11.54 0.52
CA LEU A 32 2.30 -10.67 1.21
C LEU A 32 1.98 -10.62 2.72
N PRO A 33 2.89 -11.03 3.63
CA PRO A 33 2.61 -11.08 5.07
C PRO A 33 2.77 -9.72 5.76
N VAL A 34 3.11 -8.66 5.02
CA VAL A 34 3.46 -7.33 5.55
C VAL A 34 2.86 -6.22 4.68
N ARG A 35 2.54 -5.09 5.31
CA ARG A 35 2.18 -3.85 4.62
C ARG A 35 3.42 -3.18 4.02
N VAL A 36 3.41 -2.97 2.71
CA VAL A 36 4.47 -2.28 1.97
C VAL A 36 4.02 -0.87 1.64
N ARG A 37 4.74 0.12 2.18
CA ARG A 37 4.59 1.52 1.83
C ARG A 37 5.72 1.95 0.89
N MET A 38 5.32 2.52 -0.24
CA MET A 38 6.25 3.04 -1.24
C MET A 38 6.61 4.51 -0.96
N TRP A 39 7.71 4.97 -1.59
CA TRP A 39 8.14 6.38 -1.55
C TRP A 39 7.12 7.37 -2.11
N ASP A 40 6.25 6.90 -3.01
CA ASP A 40 5.15 7.66 -3.61
C ASP A 40 4.00 7.91 -2.61
N GLY A 41 4.10 7.38 -1.38
CA GLY A 41 3.02 7.41 -0.38
C GLY A 41 1.94 6.35 -0.61
N SER A 42 2.08 5.58 -1.68
CA SER A 42 1.22 4.44 -1.99
C SER A 42 1.48 3.26 -1.05
N GLU A 43 0.43 2.55 -0.63
CA GLU A 43 0.50 1.43 0.31
C GLU A 43 -0.21 0.21 -0.26
N ALA A 44 0.37 -0.99 -0.08
CA ALA A 44 -0.23 -2.24 -0.52
C ALA A 44 0.13 -3.41 0.41
N GLY A 45 -0.76 -4.41 0.49
CA GLY A 45 -0.65 -5.55 1.41
C GLY A 45 -1.95 -5.78 2.18
N PRO A 46 -2.04 -6.82 3.03
CA PRO A 46 -3.23 -7.13 3.83
C PRO A 46 -3.37 -6.21 5.06
N GLU A 47 -4.61 -5.83 5.39
CA GLU A 47 -4.96 -4.90 6.50
C GLU A 47 -4.64 -5.41 7.89
N ASP A 48 -4.39 -6.71 8.00
CA ASP A 48 -4.10 -7.41 9.24
C ASP A 48 -2.60 -7.51 9.55
N ALA A 49 -1.72 -6.92 8.72
CA ALA A 49 -0.27 -7.00 8.85
C ALA A 49 0.40 -5.69 9.32
#